data_AF-A0A0R3PV25-F1
#
_entry.id   AF-A0A0R3PV25-F1
#
_cell.length_a   1.000
_cell.length_b   1.000
_cell.length_c   1.000
_cell.angle_alpha   90.00
_cell.angle_beta   90.00
_cell.angle_gamma   90.00
#
_symmetry.space_group_name_H-M   'P 1'
#
loop_
_entity.id
_entity.type
_entity.pdbx_description
1 polymer ?
#
loop_
_entity_poly.entity_id
_entity_poly.type
_entity_poly.pdbx_seq_one_letter_code
_entity_poly.pdbx_strand_id
1 'polypeptide(L)'
;MSSSTMEATQMKVKTAVDSMIDEMDRSHLREMQKQMFLCSANCCDHKSSSREVVESCVEKCNSGMKNAQRTLEKELGGLQEVFCRSITGGFCDEVLVSPFQDQLSRCAMTCYDKLVQNFGPDVNKYTETQMLQFNDRLDKCVAVCADDHIKLIPKIKERFVRSL
;
A
#
# COMPACT_ATOMS: atom_id res chain seq x y z
N MET A 1 11.97 4.37 -25.72
CA MET A 1 11.19 3.97 -24.53
C MET A 1 10.23 5.10 -24.23
N SER A 2 8.94 4.91 -24.47
CA SER A 2 7.96 5.98 -24.33
C SER A 2 7.56 6.11 -22.86
N SER A 3 7.99 7.20 -22.19
CA SER A 3 7.70 7.53 -20.78
C SER A 3 6.20 7.46 -20.44
N SER A 4 5.35 7.72 -21.43
CA SER A 4 3.91 7.96 -21.28
C SER A 4 3.09 6.73 -20.87
N THR A 5 3.46 5.53 -21.32
CA THR A 5 2.69 4.29 -21.05
C THR A 5 3.00 3.69 -19.69
N MET A 6 4.25 3.81 -19.23
CA MET A 6 4.64 3.43 -17.88
C MET A 6 3.96 4.32 -16.83
N GLU A 7 3.90 5.64 -17.07
CA GLU A 7 3.19 6.59 -16.20
C GLU A 7 1.69 6.28 -16.13
N ALA A 8 1.04 6.01 -17.28
CA ALA A 8 -0.37 5.64 -17.31
C ALA A 8 -0.67 4.33 -16.57
N THR A 9 0.23 3.34 -16.68
CA THR A 9 0.10 2.06 -15.98
C THR A 9 0.34 2.22 -14.49
N GLN A 10 1.32 3.02 -14.11
CA GLN A 10 1.59 3.37 -12.72
C GLN A 10 0.42 4.10 -12.07
N MET A 11 -0.18 5.06 -12.78
CA MET A 11 -1.34 5.79 -12.30
C MET A 11 -2.53 4.87 -12.07
N LYS A 12 -2.81 3.93 -12.97
CA LYS A 12 -3.91 2.95 -12.79
C LYS A 12 -3.72 2.09 -11.54
N VAL A 13 -2.51 1.57 -11.33
CA VAL A 13 -2.21 0.75 -10.15
C VAL A 13 -2.34 1.58 -8.89
N LYS A 14 -1.78 2.80 -8.88
CA LYS A 14 -1.89 3.72 -7.75
C LYS A 14 -3.34 4.01 -7.40
N THR A 15 -4.17 4.39 -8.39
CA THR A 15 -5.60 4.67 -8.16
C THR A 15 -6.36 3.47 -7.62
N ALA A 16 -6.08 2.25 -8.11
CA ALA A 16 -6.73 1.05 -7.61
C ALA A 16 -6.38 0.76 -6.14
N VAL A 17 -5.12 0.99 -5.75
CA VAL A 17 -4.63 0.82 -4.38
C VAL A 17 -5.22 1.90 -3.46
N ASP A 18 -5.15 3.17 -3.88
CA ASP A 18 -5.69 4.31 -3.12
C ASP A 18 -7.19 4.14 -2.87
N SER A 19 -7.95 3.71 -3.89
CA SER A 19 -9.39 3.46 -3.75
C SER A 19 -9.70 2.32 -2.78
N MET A 20 -8.89 1.26 -2.76
CA MET A 20 -9.06 0.16 -1.80
C MET A 20 -8.78 0.64 -0.38
N ILE A 21 -7.72 1.43 -0.19
CA ILE A 21 -7.34 1.98 1.11
C ILE A 21 -8.43 2.93 1.61
N ASP A 22 -8.96 3.84 0.77
CA ASP A 22 -10.04 4.77 1.18
C ASP A 22 -11.32 4.02 1.56
N GLU A 23 -11.67 2.96 0.83
CA GLU A 23 -12.84 2.13 1.18
C GLU A 23 -12.64 1.43 2.54
N MET A 24 -11.45 0.89 2.78
CA MET A 24 -11.08 0.23 4.04
C MET A 24 -11.02 1.21 5.21
N ASP A 25 -10.51 2.42 4.98
CA ASP A 25 -10.48 3.50 5.96
C ASP A 25 -11.89 3.85 6.43
N ARG A 26 -12.76 4.15 5.46
CA ARG A 26 -14.15 4.55 5.71
C ARG A 26 -14.96 3.46 6.41
N SER A 27 -14.77 2.19 6.02
CA SER A 27 -15.60 1.08 6.50
C SER A 27 -15.12 0.49 7.82
N HIS A 28 -13.80 0.36 8.01
CA HIS A 28 -13.24 -0.41 9.12
C HIS A 28 -12.30 0.40 10.02
N LEU A 29 -11.39 1.20 9.45
CA LEU A 29 -10.40 1.92 10.27
C LEU A 29 -11.04 3.02 11.12
N ARG A 30 -11.97 3.81 10.56
CA ARG A 30 -12.62 4.89 11.30
C ARG A 30 -13.46 4.39 12.48
N GLU A 31 -14.18 3.28 12.31
CA GLU A 31 -14.96 2.71 13.42
C GLU A 31 -14.03 2.12 14.48
N MET A 32 -12.93 1.46 14.08
CA MET A 32 -11.92 0.98 15.02
C MET A 32 -11.28 2.13 15.82
N GLN A 33 -10.88 3.21 15.15
CA GLN A 33 -10.36 4.42 15.80
C GLN A 33 -11.38 5.02 16.77
N LYS A 34 -12.64 5.12 16.36
CA LYS A 34 -13.72 5.63 17.22
C LYS A 34 -13.89 4.79 18.48
N GLN A 35 -13.92 3.47 18.37
CA GLN A 35 -14.03 2.57 19.54
C GLN A 35 -12.82 2.72 20.47
N MET A 36 -11.61 2.83 19.90
CA MET A 36 -10.38 3.08 20.65
C MET A 36 -10.42 4.41 21.42
N PHE A 37 -10.89 5.49 20.80
CA PHE A 37 -11.01 6.80 21.44
C PHE A 37 -12.08 6.81 22.53
N LEU A 38 -13.24 6.19 22.30
CA LEU A 38 -14.28 6.06 23.31
C LEU A 38 -13.81 5.23 24.52
N CYS A 39 -13.09 4.13 24.27
CA CYS A 39 -12.46 3.33 25.33
C CYS A 39 -11.47 4.16 26.15
N SER A 40 -10.62 4.94 25.47
CA SER A 40 -9.64 5.80 26.13
C SER A 40 -10.29 6.93 26.93
N ALA A 41 -11.39 7.51 26.43
CA ALA A 41 -12.17 8.50 27.15
C ALA A 41 -12.77 7.91 28.44
N ASN A 42 -13.34 6.70 28.36
CA ASN A 42 -13.87 5.99 29.54
C ASN A 42 -12.78 5.68 30.57
N CYS A 43 -11.55 5.36 30.14
CA CYS A 43 -10.42 5.18 31.06
C CYS A 43 -10.14 6.46 31.89
N CYS A 44 -10.34 7.64 31.31
CA CYS A 44 -10.11 8.93 31.94
C CYS A 44 -11.25 9.39 32.87
N ASP A 45 -12.45 8.80 32.77
CA ASP A 45 -13.57 9.12 33.66
C ASP A 45 -13.35 8.65 35.10
N HIS A 46 -12.47 7.65 35.30
CA HIS A 46 -12.12 7.14 36.62
C HIS A 46 -11.15 8.07 37.36
N LYS A 47 -11.69 9.17 37.90
CA LYS A 47 -10.93 10.22 38.63
C LYS A 47 -10.18 9.73 39.89
N SER A 48 -10.53 8.57 40.41
CA SER A 48 -9.89 7.95 41.59
C SER A 48 -8.73 7.02 41.25
N SER A 49 -8.51 6.71 39.96
CA SER A 49 -7.45 5.80 39.52
C SER A 49 -6.09 6.50 39.48
N SER A 50 -5.01 5.76 39.75
CA SER A 50 -3.66 6.30 39.59
C SER A 50 -3.32 6.49 38.11
N ARG A 51 -2.34 7.36 37.84
CA ARG A 51 -1.88 7.66 36.47
C ARG A 51 -1.46 6.40 35.72
N GLU A 52 -0.76 5.49 36.38
CA GLU A 52 -0.26 4.24 35.79
C GLU A 52 -1.40 3.31 35.34
N VAL A 53 -2.50 3.29 36.10
CA VAL A 53 -3.68 2.48 35.77
C VAL A 53 -4.40 3.04 34.54
N VAL A 54 -4.53 4.36 34.43
CA VAL A 54 -5.14 5.02 33.26
C VAL A 54 -4.27 4.81 32.02
N GLU A 55 -2.95 4.92 32.14
CA GLU A 55 -2.01 4.70 31.04
C GLU A 55 -2.09 3.24 30.52
N SER A 56 -2.08 2.25 31.41
CA SER A 56 -2.25 0.85 31.03
C SER A 56 -3.62 0.56 30.38
N CYS A 57 -4.68 1.25 30.82
CA CYS A 57 -6.01 1.15 30.22
C CYS A 57 -6.02 1.67 28.77
N VAL A 58 -5.46 2.86 28.55
CA VAL A 58 -5.34 3.47 27.21
C VAL A 58 -4.45 2.62 26.30
N GLU A 59 -3.35 2.05 26.80
CA GLU A 59 -2.52 1.13 26.01
C GLU A 59 -3.28 -0.12 25.54
N LYS A 60 -4.15 -0.68 26.41
CA LYS A 60 -5.02 -1.80 26.03
C LYS A 60 -6.04 -1.38 24.97
N CYS A 61 -6.67 -0.22 25.11
CA CYS A 61 -7.58 0.32 24.08
C CYS A 61 -6.89 0.48 22.72
N ASN A 62 -5.63 0.93 22.72
CA ASN A 62 -4.84 1.14 21.50
C ASN A 62 -4.26 -0.14 20.88
N SER A 63 -4.26 -1.26 21.62
CA SER A 63 -3.61 -2.51 21.19
C SER A 63 -4.22 -3.10 19.90
N GLY A 64 -5.54 -3.02 19.75
CA GLY A 64 -6.26 -3.47 18.56
C GLY A 64 -5.85 -2.68 17.30
N MET A 65 -5.80 -1.35 17.40
CA MET A 65 -5.36 -0.48 16.31
C MET A 65 -3.89 -0.74 15.91
N LYS A 66 -3.00 -0.92 16.90
CA LYS A 66 -1.59 -1.26 16.65
C LYS A 66 -1.41 -2.60 15.94
N ASN A 67 -2.24 -3.60 16.28
CA ASN A 67 -2.22 -4.89 15.59
C ASN A 67 -2.66 -4.76 14.13
N ALA A 68 -3.75 -4.01 13.89
CA ALA A 68 -4.24 -3.71 12.56
C ALA A 68 -3.14 -3.01 11.73
N GLN A 69 -2.54 -1.95 12.25
CA GLN A 69 -1.47 -1.21 11.57
C GLN A 69 -0.29 -2.12 11.17
N ARG A 70 0.19 -2.97 12.08
CA ARG A 70 1.24 -3.94 11.75
C ARG A 70 0.89 -4.90 10.62
N THR A 71 -0.37 -5.35 10.55
CA THR A 71 -0.84 -6.19 9.44
C THR A 71 -0.83 -5.43 8.12
N LEU A 72 -1.22 -4.14 8.13
CA LEU A 72 -1.18 -3.29 6.94
C LEU A 72 0.26 -3.08 6.45
N GLU A 73 1.18 -2.76 7.35
CA GLU A 73 2.60 -2.53 7.04
C GLU A 73 3.27 -3.78 6.44
N LYS A 74 2.88 -4.95 6.94
CA LYS A 74 3.38 -6.24 6.47
C LYS A 74 2.89 -6.56 5.05
N GLU A 75 1.64 -6.24 4.73
CA GLU A 75 1.06 -6.51 3.42
C GLU A 75 1.44 -5.46 2.37
N LEU A 76 1.64 -4.21 2.78
CA LEU A 76 1.97 -3.09 1.89
C LEU A 76 3.46 -2.70 1.94
N GLY A 77 4.36 -3.59 2.35
CA GLY A 77 5.80 -3.43 2.15
C GLY A 77 6.37 -2.12 2.71
N GLY A 78 6.50 -2.04 4.04
CA GLY A 78 7.35 -1.03 4.67
C GLY A 78 6.80 0.39 4.56
N LEU A 79 5.56 0.57 5.00
CA LEU A 79 5.18 1.85 5.57
C LEU A 79 6.02 2.05 6.83
N GLN A 80 6.87 3.08 6.84
CA GLN A 80 7.53 3.50 8.06
C GLN A 80 6.46 4.13 8.96
N GLU A 81 6.09 3.42 10.03
CA GLU A 81 5.16 3.89 11.05
C GLU A 81 5.63 5.25 11.62
N VAL A 82 5.01 6.35 11.20
CA VAL A 82 4.92 7.55 12.04
C VAL A 82 3.74 7.31 12.97
N PHE A 83 3.98 6.48 13.99
CA PHE A 83 3.06 6.34 15.10
C PHE A 83 3.13 7.62 15.92
N CYS A 84 2.02 8.37 15.98
CA CYS A 84 1.92 9.60 16.78
C CYS A 84 2.30 9.32 18.23
N ARG A 85 3.56 9.62 18.57
CA ARG A 85 4.05 9.60 19.93
C ARG A 85 3.68 10.94 20.52
N SER A 86 2.76 10.91 21.49
CA SER A 86 2.51 11.91 22.55
C SER A 86 1.08 12.43 22.54
N ILE A 87 0.25 11.78 23.35
CA ILE A 87 -0.89 12.21 24.17
C ILE A 87 -1.73 13.47 23.82
N THR A 88 -1.28 14.51 23.14
CA THR A 88 -2.15 15.62 22.70
C THR A 88 -1.54 16.34 21.50
N GLY A 89 -2.20 16.25 20.34
CA GLY A 89 -1.94 17.10 19.17
C GLY A 89 -1.18 16.41 18.05
N GLY A 90 -1.90 15.81 17.11
CA GLY A 90 -1.31 15.23 15.89
C GLY A 90 -2.23 14.20 15.28
N PHE A 91 -3.28 14.66 14.61
CA PHE A 91 -4.09 13.84 13.72
C PHE A 91 -3.15 13.30 12.63
N CYS A 92 -2.90 11.99 12.60
CA CYS A 92 -2.11 11.34 11.56
C CYS A 92 -2.92 11.31 10.26
N ASP A 93 -2.94 12.42 9.55
CA ASP A 93 -3.05 12.40 8.09
C ASP A 93 -1.62 12.21 7.56
N GLU A 94 -1.31 11.02 7.06
CA GLU A 94 -0.70 10.81 5.73
C GLU A 94 -0.42 9.31 5.55
N VAL A 95 -1.16 8.64 4.66
CA VAL A 95 -1.02 7.22 4.32
C VAL A 95 -0.53 7.08 2.87
N LEU A 96 0.68 6.50 2.75
CA LEU A 96 1.06 5.41 1.84
C LEU A 96 1.11 5.66 0.32
N VAL A 97 2.30 6.06 -0.18
CA VAL A 97 2.65 6.00 -1.61
C VAL A 97 4.11 5.54 -1.81
N SER A 98 4.46 4.32 -1.39
CA SER A 98 5.83 3.79 -1.58
C SER A 98 5.94 2.38 -2.18
N PRO A 99 5.13 1.37 -1.82
CA PRO A 99 5.46 -0.03 -2.19
C PRO A 99 5.20 -0.39 -3.66
N PHE A 100 4.29 0.31 -4.34
CA PHE A 100 3.89 -0.03 -5.71
C PHE A 100 4.85 0.48 -6.79
N GLN A 101 5.71 1.45 -6.47
CA GLN A 101 6.71 1.98 -7.41
C GLN A 101 7.84 0.97 -7.66
N ASP A 102 8.22 0.20 -6.63
CA ASP A 102 9.21 -0.86 -6.73
C ASP A 102 8.71 -2.07 -7.54
N GLN A 103 7.41 -2.35 -7.53
CA GLN A 103 6.87 -3.51 -8.25
C GLN A 103 6.79 -3.28 -9.76
N LEU A 104 6.44 -2.08 -10.20
CA LEU A 104 6.43 -1.73 -11.63
C LEU A 104 7.84 -1.74 -12.23
N SER A 105 8.84 -1.29 -11.48
CA SER A 105 10.25 -1.33 -11.87
C SER A 105 10.74 -2.78 -12.08
N ARG A 106 10.33 -3.72 -11.21
CA ARG A 106 10.63 -5.15 -11.37
C ARG A 106 9.88 -5.80 -12.54
N CYS A 107 8.61 -5.44 -12.76
CA CYS A 107 7.84 -5.89 -13.93
C CYS A 107 8.51 -5.43 -15.24
N ALA A 108 8.92 -4.17 -15.33
CA ALA A 108 9.55 -3.61 -16.52
C ALA A 108 10.86 -4.33 -16.86
N MET A 109 11.73 -4.58 -15.87
CA MET A 109 12.98 -5.34 -16.09
C MET A 109 12.71 -6.79 -16.51
N THR A 110 11.77 -7.48 -15.86
CA THR A 110 11.45 -8.88 -16.20
C THR A 110 10.86 -8.99 -17.61
N CYS A 111 10.01 -8.05 -18.01
CA CYS A 111 9.46 -7.98 -19.36
C CYS A 111 10.54 -7.65 -20.39
N TYR A 112 11.45 -6.73 -20.06
CA TYR A 112 12.58 -6.38 -20.89
C TYR A 112 13.47 -7.60 -21.15
N ASP A 113 13.86 -8.34 -20.12
CA ASP A 113 14.71 -9.54 -20.25
C ASP A 113 14.05 -10.60 -21.14
N LYS A 114 12.75 -10.86 -20.95
CA LYS A 114 11.98 -11.79 -21.80
C LYS A 114 11.94 -11.35 -23.26
N LEU A 115 11.88 -10.06 -23.52
CA LEU A 115 11.87 -9.54 -24.89
C LEU A 115 13.25 -9.60 -25.52
N VAL A 116 14.31 -9.26 -24.77
CA VAL A 116 15.69 -9.38 -25.23
C VAL A 116 16.04 -10.84 -25.57
N GLN A 117 15.52 -11.82 -24.83
CA GLN A 117 15.67 -13.24 -25.18
C GLN A 117 15.01 -13.63 -26.52
N ASN A 118 13.93 -12.94 -26.92
CA ASN A 118 13.20 -13.24 -28.16
C ASN A 118 13.76 -12.49 -29.38
N PHE A 119 14.25 -11.26 -29.21
CA PHE A 119 14.74 -10.40 -30.30
C PHE A 119 16.29 -10.36 -30.40
N GLY A 120 17.00 -10.89 -29.40
CA GLY A 120 18.46 -10.93 -29.32
C GLY A 120 19.05 -9.79 -28.48
N PRO A 121 20.26 -9.94 -27.91
CA PRO A 121 20.88 -8.97 -26.99
C PRO A 121 21.32 -7.64 -27.63
N ASP A 122 21.45 -7.61 -28.96
CA ASP A 122 21.95 -6.45 -29.71
C ASP A 122 20.83 -5.45 -30.05
N VAL A 123 20.42 -4.63 -29.08
CA VAL A 123 19.42 -3.56 -29.27
C VAL A 123 19.85 -2.56 -30.36
N ASN A 124 21.17 -2.37 -30.53
CA ASN A 124 21.74 -1.46 -31.53
C ASN A 124 21.65 -1.96 -32.98
N LYS A 125 21.27 -3.22 -33.21
CA LYS A 125 21.05 -3.77 -34.55
C LYS A 125 19.58 -3.76 -34.97
N TYR A 126 18.68 -3.31 -34.09
CA TYR A 126 17.27 -3.30 -34.40
C TYR A 126 16.97 -2.26 -35.48
N THR A 127 16.22 -2.70 -36.48
CA THR A 127 15.60 -1.79 -37.46
C THR A 127 14.51 -0.95 -36.76
N GLU A 128 14.17 0.20 -37.35
CA GLU A 128 13.16 1.12 -36.81
C GLU A 128 11.80 0.41 -36.57
N THR A 129 11.43 -0.52 -37.44
CA THR A 129 10.24 -1.38 -37.32
C THR A 129 10.35 -2.40 -36.18
N GLN A 130 11.54 -2.95 -35.91
CA GLN A 130 11.76 -3.86 -34.78
C GLN A 130 11.71 -3.12 -33.44
N MET A 131 12.21 -1.88 -33.38
CA MET A 131 12.10 -1.05 -32.18
C MET A 131 10.64 -0.73 -31.83
N LEU A 132 9.79 -0.47 -32.84
CA LEU A 132 8.36 -0.28 -32.63
C LEU A 132 7.68 -1.53 -32.05
N GLN A 133 7.95 -2.71 -32.64
CA GLN A 133 7.40 -3.97 -32.14
C GLN A 133 7.91 -4.34 -30.73
N PHE A 134 9.16 -4.00 -30.43
CA PHE A 134 9.75 -4.20 -29.12
C PHE A 134 9.05 -3.35 -28.04
N ASN A 135 8.85 -2.05 -28.29
CA ASN A 135 8.17 -1.17 -27.34
C ASN A 135 6.68 -1.58 -27.17
N ASP A 136 5.97 -1.92 -28.25
CA ASP A 136 4.57 -2.38 -28.17
C ASP A 136 4.42 -3.67 -27.34
N ARG A 137 5.35 -4.63 -27.51
CA ARG A 137 5.35 -5.86 -26.70
C ARG A 137 5.75 -5.60 -25.24
N LEU A 138 6.66 -4.66 -24.99
CA LEU A 138 7.04 -4.26 -23.64
C LEU A 138 5.86 -3.63 -22.92
N ASP A 139 5.16 -2.69 -23.57
CA ASP A 139 3.97 -2.03 -23.03
C ASP A 139 2.88 -3.05 -22.68
N LYS A 140 2.60 -4.00 -23.58
CA LYS A 140 1.64 -5.09 -23.32
C LYS A 140 2.06 -5.98 -22.15
N CYS A 141 3.34 -6.31 -22.05
CA CYS A 141 3.85 -7.15 -20.96
C CYS A 141 3.74 -6.45 -19.60
N VAL A 142 4.09 -5.15 -19.54
CA VAL A 142 3.98 -4.34 -18.31
C VAL A 142 2.52 -4.15 -17.91
N ALA A 143 1.60 -3.95 -18.87
CA ALA A 143 0.18 -3.85 -18.60
C ALA A 143 -0.40 -5.14 -17.98
N VAL A 144 -0.05 -6.31 -18.52
CA VAL A 144 -0.49 -7.61 -17.96
C VAL A 144 0.06 -7.80 -16.54
N CYS A 145 1.33 -7.44 -16.30
CA CYS A 145 1.92 -7.52 -14.96
C CYS A 145 1.16 -6.64 -13.96
N ALA A 146 0.85 -5.40 -14.35
CA ALA A 146 0.08 -4.47 -13.54
C ALA A 146 -1.34 -4.99 -13.23
N ASP A 147 -2.04 -5.56 -14.22
CA ASP A 147 -3.37 -6.16 -14.02
C ASP A 147 -3.34 -7.34 -13.04
N ASP A 148 -2.29 -8.17 -13.09
CA ASP A 148 -2.13 -9.27 -12.13
C ASP A 148 -1.87 -8.76 -10.71
N HIS A 149 -1.12 -7.67 -10.55
CA HIS A 149 -0.95 -7.01 -9.26
C HIS A 149 -2.25 -6.38 -8.74
N ILE A 150 -3.07 -5.77 -9.62
CA ILE A 150 -4.38 -5.23 -9.25
C ILE A 150 -5.31 -6.35 -8.75
N LYS A 151 -5.24 -7.57 -9.30
CA LYS A 151 -6.04 -8.71 -8.82
C LYS A 151 -5.65 -9.19 -7.42
N LEU A 152 -4.47 -8.84 -6.91
CA LEU A 152 -4.02 -9.22 -5.57
C LEU A 152 -4.53 -8.24 -4.49
N ILE A 153 -4.81 -7.00 -4.85
CA ILE A 153 -5.37 -5.93 -3.98
C ILE A 153 -6.59 -6.43 -3.17
N PRO A 154 -7.65 -7.00 -3.77
CA PRO A 154 -8.81 -7.46 -2.99
C PRO A 154 -8.47 -8.59 -2.01
N LYS A 155 -7.49 -9.45 -2.32
CA LYS A 155 -7.05 -10.50 -1.38
C LYS A 155 -6.30 -9.92 -0.18
N ILE A 156 -5.53 -8.85 -0.38
CA ILE A 156 -4.88 -8.11 0.70
C ILE A 156 -5.94 -7.45 1.60
N LYS A 157 -6.95 -6.81 1.00
CA LYS A 157 -8.11 -6.26 1.73
C LYS A 157 -8.78 -7.31 2.61
N GLU A 158 -9.08 -8.48 2.05
CA GLU A 158 -9.73 -9.55 2.82
C GLU A 158 -8.88 -10.05 3.99
N ARG A 159 -7.56 -10.19 3.80
CA ARG A 159 -6.66 -10.61 4.90
C ARG A 159 -6.58 -9.56 5.99
N PHE A 160 -6.55 -8.29 5.60
CA PHE A 160 -6.56 -7.18 6.53
C PHE A 160 -7.84 -7.21 7.38
N VAL A 161 -9.01 -7.28 6.73
CA VAL A 161 -10.31 -7.33 7.43
C VAL A 161 -10.44 -8.56 8.33
N ARG A 162 -9.90 -9.72 7.93
CA ARG A 162 -9.89 -10.93 8.79
C ARG A 162 -8.96 -10.83 10.01
N SER A 163 -8.04 -9.87 10.02
CA SER A 163 -7.08 -9.64 11.11
C SER A 163 -7.55 -8.57 12.10
N LEU A 164 -8.69 -7.90 11.83
CA LEU A 164 -9.36 -6.96 12.72
C LEU A 164 -10.34 -7.70 13.63
#